data_AF-A0A8W8JD28-F1
#
_entry.id   AF-A0A8W8JD28-F1
#
_cell.length_a   1.000
_cell.length_b   1.000
_cell.length_c   1.000
_cell.angle_alpha   90.00
_cell.angle_beta   90.00
_cell.angle_gamma   90.00
#
_symmetry.space_group_name_H-M   'P 1'
#
loop_
_entity.id
_entity.type
_entity.pdbx_description
1 polymer ?
#
loop_
_entity_poly.entity_id
_entity_poly.type
_entity_poly.pdbx_seq_one_letter_code
_entity_poly.pdbx_strand_id
1 'polypeptide(L)'
;MEKIKELEKKRLIEEEKRKLELKERERAIHAIVNKHNMSTQGYTATSAVSSLPKPNLNSTQPVEQPVNSQEKMPNPDSYEMTPAKKYFPNKISLESYDISDLRSDDSTDEDDAPKKKVPTWALGASLKAALIQQHYHPPDLNLLFTEIVPPDLNELFIKKKARFNKRTSSAIWTSPILKPGMNF
;
A
#
# COMPACT_ATOMS: atom_id res chain seq x y z
N MET A 1 41.08 -22.71 15.65
CA MET A 1 40.57 -23.56 14.54
C MET A 1 39.24 -24.22 14.88
N GLU A 2 39.08 -24.81 16.07
CA GLU A 2 37.86 -25.54 16.46
C GLU A 2 36.60 -24.67 16.62
N LYS A 3 36.72 -23.49 17.26
CA LYS A 3 35.63 -22.50 17.37
C LYS A 3 35.08 -22.02 16.02
N ILE A 4 35.91 -21.98 14.97
CA ILE A 4 35.49 -21.55 13.62
C ILE A 4 34.61 -22.64 12.97
N LYS A 5 35.02 -23.91 13.09
CA LYS A 5 34.24 -25.05 12.58
C LYS A 5 32.90 -25.22 13.29
N GLU A 6 32.86 -24.99 14.60
CA GLU A 6 31.62 -25.08 15.39
C GLU A 6 30.63 -23.96 15.00
N LEU A 7 31.14 -22.74 14.78
CA LEU A 7 30.33 -21.61 14.31
C LEU A 7 29.72 -21.90 12.94
N GLU A 8 30.52 -22.43 12.00
CA GLU A 8 30.08 -22.77 10.65
C GLU A 8 29.00 -23.86 10.67
N LYS A 9 29.18 -24.90 11.50
CA LYS A 9 28.17 -25.95 11.70
C LYS A 9 26.86 -25.38 12.27
N LYS A 10 26.93 -24.46 13.24
CA LYS A 10 25.75 -23.78 13.79
C LYS A 10 25.02 -22.96 12.73
N ARG A 11 25.74 -22.21 11.89
CA ARG A 11 25.15 -21.43 10.79
C ARG A 11 24.44 -22.33 9.77
N LEU A 12 25.03 -23.47 9.42
CA LEU A 12 24.45 -24.41 8.46
C LEU A 12 23.14 -25.02 9.00
N ILE A 13 23.13 -25.43 10.26
CA ILE A 13 21.94 -25.97 10.93
C ILE A 13 20.83 -24.91 10.99
N GLU A 14 21.18 -23.67 11.32
CA GLU A 14 20.23 -22.55 11.39
C GLU A 14 19.64 -22.22 10.01
N GLU A 15 20.47 -22.21 8.96
CA GLU A 15 20.02 -21.98 7.59
C GLU A 15 19.11 -23.09 7.08
N GLU A 16 19.46 -24.35 7.35
CA GLU A 16 18.63 -25.51 7.00
C GLU A 16 17.28 -25.45 7.72
N LYS A 17 17.28 -25.12 9.02
CA LYS A 17 16.05 -24.95 9.81
C LYS A 17 15.18 -23.85 9.23
N ARG A 18 15.76 -22.68 8.90
CA ARG A 18 15.04 -21.56 8.28
C ARG A 18 14.45 -21.93 6.93
N LYS A 19 15.19 -22.69 6.12
CA LYS A 19 14.72 -23.15 4.80
C LYS A 19 13.56 -24.14 4.92
N LEU A 20 13.63 -25.03 5.91
CA LEU A 20 12.56 -25.99 6.19
C LEU A 20 11.28 -25.27 6.63
N GLU A 21 11.40 -24.31 7.54
CA GLU A 21 10.29 -23.49 8.03
C GLU A 21 9.62 -22.69 6.89
N LEU A 22 10.41 -22.10 6.00
CA LEU A 22 9.88 -21.39 4.83
C LEU A 22 9.07 -22.32 3.92
N LYS A 23 9.59 -23.52 3.64
CA LYS A 23 8.93 -24.51 2.80
C LYS A 23 7.62 -25.02 3.43
N GLU A 24 7.61 -25.19 4.74
CA GLU A 24 6.40 -25.56 5.48
C GLU A 24 5.35 -24.45 5.41
N ARG A 25 5.77 -23.19 5.60
CA ARG A 25 4.88 -22.02 5.47
C ARG A 25 4.29 -21.90 4.07
N GLU A 26 5.08 -22.08 3.02
CA GLU A 26 4.58 -22.08 1.63
C GLU A 26 3.53 -23.17 1.40
N ARG A 27 3.78 -24.39 1.88
CA ARG A 27 2.82 -25.50 1.79
C ARG A 27 1.51 -25.18 2.50
N ALA A 28 1.58 -24.59 3.70
CA ALA A 28 0.40 -24.19 4.45
C ALA A 28 -0.42 -23.12 3.71
N ILE A 29 0.23 -22.09 3.15
CA ILE A 29 -0.40 -21.05 2.34
C ILE A 29 -1.16 -21.66 1.15
N HIS A 30 -0.51 -22.56 0.40
CA HIS A 30 -1.17 -23.23 -0.73
C HIS A 30 -2.33 -24.12 -0.30
N ALA A 31 -2.22 -24.81 0.84
CA ALA A 31 -3.29 -25.64 1.36
C ALA A 31 -4.55 -24.83 1.71
N ILE A 32 -4.39 -23.65 2.36
CA ILE A 32 -5.49 -22.75 2.69
C ILE A 32 -6.22 -22.29 1.42
N VAL A 33 -5.46 -21.83 0.41
CA VAL A 33 -6.03 -21.35 -0.86
C VAL A 33 -6.76 -22.45 -1.62
N ASN A 34 -6.17 -23.64 -1.70
CA ASN A 34 -6.78 -24.77 -2.40
C ASN A 34 -8.07 -25.24 -1.71
N LYS A 35 -8.06 -25.35 -0.37
CA LYS A 35 -9.25 -25.69 0.41
C LYS A 35 -10.38 -24.69 0.18
N HIS A 36 -10.07 -23.39 0.20
CA HIS A 36 -11.04 -22.34 -0.06
C HIS A 36 -11.62 -22.46 -1.49
N ASN A 37 -10.78 -22.55 -2.51
CA ASN A 37 -11.22 -22.67 -3.90
C ASN A 37 -12.16 -23.87 -4.12
N MET A 38 -11.84 -25.02 -3.50
CA MET A 38 -12.69 -26.22 -3.55
C MET A 38 -14.04 -25.99 -2.88
N SER A 39 -14.08 -25.34 -1.72
CA SER A 39 -15.36 -25.01 -1.05
C SER A 39 -16.21 -23.99 -1.82
N THR A 40 -15.60 -23.07 -2.55
CA THR A 40 -16.32 -22.01 -3.28
C THR A 40 -16.82 -22.44 -4.67
N GLN A 41 -16.35 -23.55 -5.24
CA GLN A 41 -16.79 -24.03 -6.55
C GLN A 41 -18.30 -24.35 -6.63
N GLY A 42 -18.95 -24.64 -5.48
CA GLY A 42 -20.40 -24.81 -5.42
C GLY A 42 -21.20 -23.49 -5.51
N TYR A 43 -20.57 -22.34 -5.24
CA TYR A 43 -21.24 -21.03 -5.20
C TYR A 43 -21.02 -20.22 -6.50
N THR A 44 -19.92 -20.43 -7.21
CA THR A 44 -19.59 -19.67 -8.43
C THR A 44 -20.23 -20.21 -9.71
N ALA A 45 -20.83 -21.40 -9.70
CA ALA A 45 -21.56 -21.93 -10.85
C ALA A 45 -22.89 -21.18 -11.13
N THR A 46 -23.39 -20.39 -10.17
CA THR A 46 -24.63 -19.61 -10.31
C THR A 46 -24.39 -18.12 -10.53
N SER A 47 -23.13 -17.65 -10.58
CA SER A 47 -22.79 -16.24 -10.78
C SER A 47 -21.86 -16.08 -11.98
N ALA A 48 -22.45 -16.19 -13.17
CA ALA A 48 -21.83 -15.71 -14.41
C ALA A 48 -21.77 -14.18 -14.39
N VAL A 49 -20.85 -13.59 -13.62
CA VAL A 49 -20.44 -12.19 -13.80
C VAL A 49 -19.28 -12.20 -14.80
N SER A 50 -19.62 -12.58 -16.03
CA SER A 50 -18.79 -12.33 -17.20
C SER A 50 -18.90 -10.85 -17.54
N SER A 51 -17.76 -10.23 -17.88
CA SER A 51 -17.59 -8.87 -18.42
C SER A 51 -18.07 -7.69 -17.57
N LEU A 52 -17.18 -7.20 -16.70
CA LEU A 52 -17.15 -5.76 -16.39
C LEU A 52 -16.35 -5.06 -17.51
N PRO A 53 -16.92 -4.10 -18.26
CA PRO A 53 -16.17 -3.33 -19.24
C PRO A 53 -15.18 -2.41 -18.51
N LYS A 54 -13.94 -2.38 -19.00
CA LYS A 54 -12.91 -1.44 -18.55
C LYS A 54 -13.43 0.00 -18.76
N PRO A 55 -13.42 0.88 -17.75
CA PRO A 55 -13.79 2.28 -17.96
C PRO A 55 -12.71 2.97 -18.81
N ASN A 56 -13.08 3.41 -20.01
CA ASN A 56 -12.30 4.34 -20.84
C ASN A 56 -12.43 5.75 -20.23
N LEU A 57 -11.38 6.23 -19.58
CA LEU A 57 -11.30 7.60 -19.04
C LEU A 57 -10.51 8.48 -20.02
N ASN A 58 -11.14 8.85 -21.13
CA ASN A 58 -10.57 9.78 -22.08
C ASN A 58 -11.58 10.94 -22.27
N SER A 59 -11.43 11.99 -21.47
CA SER A 59 -12.10 13.27 -21.73
C SER A 59 -11.07 14.39 -21.57
N THR A 60 -10.46 14.78 -22.68
CA THR A 60 -9.62 15.97 -22.74
C THR A 60 -10.40 17.03 -23.51
N GLN A 61 -10.84 18.09 -22.82
CA GLN A 61 -11.40 19.27 -23.49
C GLN A 61 -10.25 20.15 -23.99
N PRO A 62 -10.29 20.64 -25.24
CA PRO A 62 -9.34 21.65 -25.69
C PRO A 62 -9.74 23.02 -25.13
N VAL A 63 -8.81 23.66 -24.42
CA VAL A 63 -8.89 25.08 -24.09
C VAL A 63 -8.16 25.83 -25.21
N GLU A 64 -8.92 26.54 -26.03
CA GLU A 64 -8.41 27.48 -27.01
C GLU A 64 -7.92 28.75 -26.27
N GLN A 65 -6.65 29.12 -26.42
CA GLN A 65 -6.16 30.44 -26.05
C GLN A 65 -5.58 31.17 -27.27
N PRO A 66 -5.86 32.48 -27.40
CA PRO A 66 -5.48 33.26 -28.58
C PRO A 66 -4.00 33.68 -28.57
N VAL A 67 -3.50 33.86 -29.78
CA VAL A 67 -2.17 34.29 -30.23
C VAL A 67 -1.87 35.79 -29.98
N ASN A 68 -0.57 36.12 -30.05
CA ASN A 68 0.14 37.43 -30.08
C ASN A 68 0.69 37.93 -28.72
N SER A 69 1.93 38.41 -28.57
CA SER A 69 2.93 38.98 -29.50
C SER A 69 4.38 38.73 -29.01
N GLN A 70 5.34 38.85 -29.93
CA GLN A 70 6.79 38.78 -29.72
C GLN A 70 7.35 39.88 -28.80
N GLU A 71 8.21 39.52 -27.84
CA GLU A 71 9.36 40.34 -27.45
C GLU A 71 10.58 39.44 -27.17
N LYS A 72 11.72 39.84 -27.76
CA LYS A 72 12.97 39.09 -27.82
C LYS A 72 13.80 39.38 -26.56
N MET A 73 13.78 38.47 -25.59
CA MET A 73 14.62 38.51 -24.38
C MET A 73 15.78 37.49 -24.49
N PRO A 74 16.92 37.74 -23.82
CA PRO A 74 18.13 36.91 -23.94
C PRO A 74 17.85 35.48 -23.46
N ASN A 75 18.35 34.50 -24.22
CA ASN A 75 18.05 33.08 -24.06
C ASN A 75 18.23 32.60 -22.60
N PRO A 76 17.14 32.32 -21.85
CA PRO A 76 17.21 31.84 -20.48
C PRO A 76 17.48 30.32 -20.40
N ASP A 77 17.64 29.64 -21.53
CA ASP A 77 17.74 28.17 -21.65
C ASP A 77 19.10 27.57 -21.25
N SER A 78 19.88 28.24 -20.41
CA SER A 78 21.07 27.63 -19.81
C SER A 78 21.08 27.83 -18.30
N TYR A 79 20.07 27.29 -17.64
CA TYR A 79 20.23 26.85 -16.26
C TYR A 79 20.90 25.47 -16.28
N GLU A 80 21.96 25.29 -15.48
CA GLU A 80 22.41 23.96 -15.11
C GLU A 80 21.25 23.25 -14.42
N MET A 81 20.70 22.22 -15.07
CA MET A 81 19.71 21.36 -14.44
C MET A 81 20.33 20.78 -13.17
N THR A 82 19.63 20.90 -12.04
CA THR A 82 20.04 20.22 -10.81
C THR A 82 20.17 18.73 -11.16
N PRO A 83 21.36 18.11 -11.03
CA PRO A 83 21.57 16.75 -11.48
C PRO A 83 20.54 15.84 -10.82
N ALA A 84 19.90 14.98 -11.62
CA ALA A 84 18.88 14.06 -11.14
C ALA A 84 19.39 13.35 -9.88
N LYS A 85 18.66 13.52 -8.78
CA LYS A 85 19.09 13.02 -7.47
C LYS A 85 19.18 11.50 -7.57
N LYS A 86 20.39 10.96 -7.41
CA LYS A 86 20.61 9.51 -7.40
C LYS A 86 19.91 8.93 -6.18
N TYR A 87 18.75 8.31 -6.39
CA TYR A 87 18.05 7.55 -5.37
C TYR A 87 18.84 6.26 -5.13
N PHE A 88 19.35 6.10 -3.92
CA PHE A 88 19.82 4.81 -3.46
C PHE A 88 18.59 4.10 -2.90
N PRO A 89 18.14 2.97 -3.50
CA PRO A 89 17.08 2.20 -2.89
C PRO A 89 17.60 1.74 -1.53
N ASN A 90 16.97 2.23 -0.45
CA ASN A 90 17.20 1.67 0.86
C ASN A 90 17.01 0.16 0.77
N LYS A 91 17.80 -0.63 1.52
CA LYS A 91 17.71 -2.10 1.48
C LYS A 91 16.31 -2.52 1.93
N ILE A 92 15.39 -2.68 0.98
CA ILE A 92 14.04 -3.16 1.21
C ILE A 92 14.18 -4.58 1.74
N SER A 93 13.78 -4.78 3.00
CA SER A 93 13.58 -6.13 3.53
C SER A 93 12.45 -6.77 2.73
N LEU A 94 12.60 -8.05 2.36
CA LEU A 94 11.55 -8.81 1.68
C LEU A 94 10.21 -8.82 2.46
N GLU A 95 10.29 -8.52 3.76
CA GLU A 95 9.20 -8.56 4.72
C GLU A 95 8.62 -7.18 5.08
N SER A 96 9.39 -6.09 4.93
CA SER A 96 9.00 -4.77 5.44
C SER A 96 9.08 -3.69 4.37
N TYR A 97 7.93 -3.12 4.04
CA TYR A 97 7.79 -1.93 3.21
C TYR A 97 7.93 -0.70 4.11
N ASP A 98 9.17 -0.38 4.47
CA ASP A 98 9.49 0.76 5.35
C ASP A 98 8.99 2.07 4.73
N ILE A 99 8.44 2.96 5.55
CA ILE A 99 7.94 4.29 5.16
C ILE A 99 8.81 5.43 5.69
N SER A 100 9.87 5.11 6.45
CA SER A 100 10.74 6.10 7.08
C SER A 100 11.53 6.97 6.08
N ASP A 101 11.68 6.48 4.85
CA ASP A 101 12.37 7.17 3.76
C ASP A 101 11.48 8.11 2.95
N LEU A 102 10.17 8.15 3.24
CA LEU A 102 9.24 9.07 2.59
C LEU A 102 9.49 10.49 3.10
N ARG A 103 9.82 11.40 2.18
CA ARG A 103 9.94 12.83 2.47
C ARG A 103 8.70 13.55 1.96
N SER A 104 8.27 14.61 2.66
CA SER A 104 7.15 15.46 2.23
C SER A 104 7.38 16.19 0.90
N ASP A 105 8.62 16.22 0.44
CA ASP A 105 9.11 16.85 -0.80
C ASP A 105 9.49 15.80 -1.87
N ASP A 106 9.15 14.52 -1.67
CA ASP A 106 9.24 13.54 -2.76
C ASP A 106 8.05 13.75 -3.69
N SER A 107 8.30 13.95 -4.98
CA SER A 107 7.25 13.88 -5.98
C SER A 107 6.58 12.51 -5.87
N THR A 108 5.27 12.46 -6.10
CA THR A 108 4.50 11.22 -6.14
C THR A 108 5.29 10.12 -6.84
N ASP A 109 5.34 8.94 -6.21
CA ASP A 109 5.93 7.76 -6.85
C ASP A 109 5.24 7.54 -8.20
N GLU A 110 5.99 7.19 -9.23
CA GLU A 110 5.40 6.94 -10.55
C GLU A 110 4.58 5.65 -10.46
N ASP A 111 3.26 5.74 -10.62
CA ASP A 111 2.33 4.62 -10.41
C ASP A 111 2.68 3.39 -11.29
N ASP A 112 3.18 3.63 -12.51
CA ASP A 112 3.59 2.59 -13.46
C ASP A 112 5.00 2.02 -13.18
N ALA A 113 5.79 2.68 -12.33
CA ALA A 113 7.16 2.31 -12.01
C ALA A 113 7.46 2.50 -10.51
N PRO A 114 6.83 1.70 -9.63
CA PRO A 114 6.97 1.84 -8.18
C PRO A 114 8.44 1.72 -7.77
N LYS A 115 8.94 2.71 -7.03
CA LYS A 115 10.35 2.76 -6.58
C LYS A 115 10.73 1.54 -5.73
N LYS A 116 9.77 0.92 -5.03
CA LYS A 116 10.00 -0.19 -4.11
C LYS A 116 9.36 -1.49 -4.59
N LYS A 117 10.08 -2.60 -4.39
CA LYS A 117 9.55 -3.95 -4.63
C LYS A 117 8.41 -4.27 -3.65
N VAL A 118 7.36 -4.90 -4.17
CA VAL A 118 6.23 -5.38 -3.36
C VAL A 118 6.71 -6.51 -2.44
N PRO A 119 6.37 -6.50 -1.14
CA PRO A 119 6.76 -7.55 -0.21
C PRO A 119 6.01 -8.86 -0.50
N THR A 120 6.58 -9.99 -0.08
CA THR A 120 6.05 -11.33 -0.41
C THR A 120 4.69 -11.61 0.20
N TRP A 121 4.37 -11.03 1.37
CA TRP A 121 3.06 -11.18 2.01
C TRP A 121 1.93 -10.50 1.22
N ALA A 122 2.26 -9.45 0.45
CA ALA A 122 1.31 -8.68 -0.36
C ALA A 122 1.15 -9.24 -1.79
N LEU A 123 1.73 -10.41 -2.08
CA LEU A 123 1.73 -11.01 -3.41
C LEU A 123 1.04 -12.38 -3.44
N GLY A 124 0.31 -12.63 -4.52
CA GLY A 124 -0.14 -13.96 -4.95
C GLY A 124 -0.86 -14.78 -3.88
N ALA A 125 -0.38 -16.02 -3.67
CA ALA A 125 -1.01 -16.98 -2.77
C ALA A 125 -0.92 -16.55 -1.29
N SER A 126 0.16 -15.88 -0.89
CA SER A 126 0.35 -15.38 0.48
C SER A 126 -0.74 -14.38 0.86
N LEU A 127 -0.97 -13.38 0.01
CA LEU A 127 -2.03 -12.40 0.22
C LEU A 127 -3.41 -13.07 0.24
N LYS A 128 -3.67 -13.99 -0.69
CA LYS A 128 -4.96 -14.69 -0.76
C LYS A 128 -5.24 -15.51 0.50
N ALA A 129 -4.24 -16.24 1.01
CA ALA A 129 -4.38 -17.00 2.25
C ALA A 129 -4.66 -16.08 3.45
N ALA A 130 -3.96 -14.93 3.55
CA ALA A 130 -4.18 -13.96 4.61
C ALA A 130 -5.61 -13.36 4.56
N LEU A 131 -6.10 -13.01 3.37
CA LEU A 131 -7.46 -12.49 3.20
C LEU A 131 -8.53 -13.54 3.56
N ILE A 132 -8.34 -14.79 3.16
CA ILE A 132 -9.22 -15.90 3.56
C ILE A 132 -9.23 -16.00 5.08
N GLN A 133 -8.06 -16.00 5.72
CA GLN A 133 -7.97 -16.11 7.16
C GLN A 133 -8.67 -14.95 7.87
N GLN A 134 -8.45 -13.70 7.44
CA GLN A 134 -9.09 -12.51 8.01
C GLN A 134 -10.61 -12.54 7.83
N HIS A 135 -11.11 -13.06 6.71
CA HIS A 135 -12.54 -13.14 6.43
C HIS A 135 -13.26 -14.16 7.32
N TYR A 136 -12.70 -15.37 7.46
CA TYR A 136 -13.34 -16.43 8.26
C TYR A 136 -13.02 -16.35 9.75
N HIS A 137 -11.94 -15.65 10.13
CA HIS A 137 -11.52 -15.46 11.52
C HIS A 137 -11.22 -13.98 11.76
N PRO A 138 -12.25 -13.11 11.75
CA PRO A 138 -12.05 -11.69 11.97
C PRO A 138 -11.54 -11.44 13.40
N PRO A 139 -10.47 -10.65 13.58
CA PRO A 139 -10.02 -10.25 14.91
C PRO A 139 -11.02 -9.27 15.53
N ASP A 140 -10.99 -9.13 16.87
CA ASP A 140 -11.75 -8.08 17.53
C ASP A 140 -11.17 -6.70 17.18
N LEU A 141 -11.88 -5.98 16.31
CA LEU A 141 -11.45 -4.68 15.83
C LEU A 141 -11.44 -3.61 16.93
N ASN A 142 -12.21 -3.78 18.01
CA ASN A 142 -12.22 -2.83 19.13
C ASN A 142 -11.01 -3.01 20.05
N LEU A 143 -10.48 -4.23 20.13
CA LEU A 143 -9.23 -4.49 20.83
C LEU A 143 -8.02 -4.06 19.99
N LEU A 144 -8.10 -4.26 18.67
CA LEU A 144 -7.01 -3.95 17.75
C LEU A 144 -6.89 -2.45 17.46
N PHE A 145 -8.01 -1.77 17.27
CA PHE A 145 -8.09 -0.34 16.99
C PHE A 145 -8.81 0.36 18.14
N THR A 146 -8.15 1.38 18.70
CA THR A 146 -8.75 2.20 19.75
C THR A 146 -9.88 3.08 19.19
N GLU A 147 -10.58 3.77 20.10
CA GLU A 147 -11.60 4.75 19.71
C GLU A 147 -11.06 5.76 18.70
N ILE A 148 -11.85 6.02 17.65
CA ILE A 148 -11.48 6.93 16.57
C ILE A 148 -11.60 8.36 17.09
N VAL A 149 -10.46 8.95 17.45
CA VAL A 149 -10.39 10.34 17.88
C VAL A 149 -10.53 11.27 16.66
N PRO A 150 -11.37 12.31 16.72
CA PRO A 150 -11.45 13.31 15.65
C PRO A 150 -10.09 13.97 15.42
N PRO A 151 -9.60 14.07 14.18
CA PRO A 151 -8.31 14.68 13.89
C PRO A 151 -8.38 16.21 14.08
N ASP A 152 -7.44 16.78 14.83
CA ASP A 152 -7.24 18.24 14.84
C ASP A 152 -6.36 18.66 13.66
N LEU A 153 -6.97 19.34 12.70
CA LEU A 153 -6.28 19.84 11.53
C LEU A 153 -5.25 20.94 11.88
N ASN A 154 -5.39 21.62 13.02
CA ASN A 154 -4.42 22.62 13.46
C ASN A 154 -3.13 22.00 13.99
N GLU A 155 -3.19 20.77 14.49
CA GLU A 155 -2.02 19.99 14.92
C GLU A 155 -1.39 19.23 13.76
N LEU A 156 -2.22 18.68 12.86
CA LEU A 156 -1.75 17.93 11.68
C LEU A 156 -1.01 18.80 10.67
N PHE A 157 -1.45 20.05 10.47
CA PHE A 157 -0.89 20.93 9.45
C PHE A 157 -0.15 22.11 10.07
N ILE A 158 1.11 22.30 9.62
CA ILE A 158 1.93 23.46 9.99
C ILE A 158 1.23 24.78 9.62
N LYS A 159 0.61 24.83 8.44
CA LYS A 159 -0.12 26.01 7.95
C LYS A 159 -1.57 25.96 8.45
N LYS A 160 -1.86 26.77 9.46
CA LYS A 160 -3.21 26.94 10.00
C LYS A 160 -4.10 27.69 9.00
N LYS A 161 -5.31 27.18 8.77
CA LYS A 161 -6.31 27.80 7.87
C LYS A 161 -7.62 27.97 8.60
N ALA A 162 -8.29 29.11 8.41
CA ALA A 162 -9.60 29.37 9.04
C ALA A 162 -10.66 28.28 8.74
N ARG A 163 -10.57 27.66 7.56
CA ARG A 163 -11.46 26.57 7.13
C ARG A 163 -11.35 25.29 7.98
N PHE A 164 -10.31 25.13 8.78
CA PHE A 164 -10.17 23.97 9.67
C PHE A 164 -11.23 23.96 10.77
N ASN A 165 -11.59 25.16 11.27
CA ASN A 165 -12.55 25.33 12.34
C ASN A 165 -13.97 25.68 11.84
N LYS A 166 -14.08 26.13 10.58
CA LYS A 166 -15.39 26.41 9.95
C LYS A 166 -15.99 25.12 9.41
N ARG A 167 -17.13 24.73 9.96
CA ARG A 167 -17.90 23.56 9.56
C ARG A 167 -19.26 23.97 8.99
N THR A 168 -19.79 23.16 8.09
CA THR A 168 -21.18 23.28 7.58
C THR A 168 -21.96 22.03 7.96
N SER A 169 -23.14 21.81 7.39
CA SER A 169 -24.01 20.66 7.68
C SER A 169 -23.33 19.29 7.58
N SER A 170 -22.22 19.16 6.83
CA SER A 170 -21.42 17.93 6.75
C SER A 170 -20.74 17.51 8.06
N ALA A 171 -20.74 18.36 9.08
CA ALA A 171 -20.21 18.05 10.40
C ALA A 171 -21.25 17.51 11.38
N ILE A 172 -22.53 17.60 11.02
CA ILE A 172 -23.64 17.24 11.89
C ILE A 172 -24.11 15.85 11.47
N TRP A 173 -23.66 14.84 12.20
CA TRP A 173 -24.10 13.46 12.01
C TRP A 173 -25.18 13.13 13.04
N THR A 174 -26.38 12.79 12.57
CA THR A 174 -27.52 12.41 13.43
C THR A 174 -27.55 10.93 13.78
N SER A 175 -26.82 10.10 13.02
CA SER A 175 -26.61 8.69 13.33
C SER A 175 -25.44 8.51 14.32
N PRO A 176 -25.50 7.49 15.18
CA PRO A 176 -24.38 7.18 16.07
C PRO A 176 -23.13 6.79 15.26
N ILE A 177 -21.95 7.16 15.78
CA ILE A 177 -20.69 6.67 15.24
C ILE A 177 -20.59 5.19 15.62
N LEU A 178 -20.66 4.32 14.61
CA LEU A 178 -20.53 2.89 14.82
C LEU A 178 -19.09 2.54 15.20
N LYS A 179 -18.95 1.64 16.17
CA LYS A 179 -17.65 1.08 16.49
C LYS A 179 -17.22 0.09 15.40
N PRO A 180 -15.91 -0.05 15.13
CA PRO A 180 -15.41 -1.05 14.18
C PRO A 180 -15.97 -2.45 14.49
N GLY A 181 -16.61 -3.08 13.49
CA GLY A 181 -17.13 -4.46 13.60
C GLY A 181 -18.60 -4.60 14.02
N MET A 182 -19.35 -3.50 14.19
CA MET A 182 -20.80 -3.55 14.40
C MET A 182 -21.56 -3.60 13.06
N ASN A 183 -22.32 -4.67 12.83
CA ASN A 183 -23.29 -4.76 11.72
C ASN A 183 -24.69 -4.35 12.21
N PHE A 184 -25.54 -3.84 11.30
CA PHE A 184 -26.96 -3.56 11.55
C PHE A 184 -27.81 -4.83 11.59
#